data_AF-A0AAP9SNY1-F1
#
_entry.id   AF-A0AAP9SNY1-F1
#
_cell.length_a   1.000
_cell.length_b   1.000
_cell.length_c   1.000
_cell.angle_alpha   90.00
_cell.angle_beta   90.00
_cell.angle_gamma   90.00
#
_symmetry.space_group_name_H-M   'P 1'
#
loop_
_entity.id
_entity.type
_entity.pdbx_description
1 polymer ?
#
loop_
_entity_poly.entity_id
_entity_poly.type
_entity_poly.pdbx_seq_one_letter_code
_entity_poly.pdbx_strand_id
1 'polypeptide(L)'
;MIIADNISKRGLNTCLASRYRLDAQGHKFAAGECESACTWMVLAGRERILYDGDLVMGFHGARKKTGGRADDEVEMFNERVASYTRHRPHPDDEAWQLAGLTWWAFHQGFTEVTTKCTASEVNSKYPYFTDVRSVTHLPAVSCGLQGPDEVKRFFDEEVRTAAVDLH
;
A
#
# COMPACT_ATOMS: atom_id res chain seq x y z
N MET A 1 -5.18 -8.78 4.79
CA MET A 1 -6.04 -8.37 3.65
C MET A 1 -7.28 -7.56 4.01
N ILE A 2 -7.77 -7.60 5.26
CA ILE A 2 -8.91 -6.77 5.73
C ILE A 2 -8.72 -5.26 5.42
N ILE A 3 -7.48 -4.76 5.53
CA ILE A 3 -7.17 -3.35 5.24
C ILE A 3 -7.39 -3.05 3.74
N ALA A 4 -6.92 -3.92 2.85
CA ALA A 4 -7.11 -3.78 1.40
C ALA A 4 -8.60 -3.79 1.02
N ASP A 5 -9.38 -4.71 1.61
CA ASP A 5 -10.82 -4.77 1.37
C ASP A 5 -11.52 -3.47 1.80
N ASN A 6 -11.08 -2.84 2.90
CA ASN A 6 -11.61 -1.55 3.37
C ASN A 6 -11.21 -0.38 2.46
N ILE A 7 -9.97 -0.35 1.95
CA ILE A 7 -9.50 0.64 0.98
C ILE A 7 -10.41 0.63 -0.26
N SER A 8 -10.61 -0.57 -0.84
CA SER A 8 -11.43 -0.73 -2.04
C SER A 8 -12.89 -0.36 -1.78
N LYS A 9 -13.50 -0.83 -0.69
CA LYS A 9 -14.90 -0.53 -0.33
C LYS A 9 -15.16 0.96 -0.14
N ARG A 10 -14.19 1.69 0.41
CA ARG A 10 -14.29 3.14 0.68
C ARG A 10 -13.82 4.01 -0.49
N GLY A 11 -13.35 3.41 -1.58
CA GLY A 11 -12.85 4.13 -2.76
C GLY A 11 -11.64 5.00 -2.46
N LEU A 12 -10.79 4.58 -1.52
CA LEU A 12 -9.59 5.34 -1.13
C LEU A 12 -8.51 5.22 -2.20
N ASN A 13 -7.69 6.25 -2.34
CA ASN A 13 -6.49 6.20 -3.16
C ASN A 13 -5.36 5.53 -2.36
N THR A 14 -4.52 4.75 -3.04
CA THR A 14 -3.31 4.16 -2.45
C THR A 14 -2.08 4.75 -3.09
N CYS A 15 -1.05 4.98 -2.29
CA CYS A 15 0.23 5.43 -2.77
C CYS A 15 1.40 4.75 -2.07
N LEU A 16 2.52 4.61 -2.78
CA LEU A 16 3.82 4.25 -2.21
C LEU A 16 4.88 5.24 -2.69
N ALA A 17 5.84 5.52 -1.82
CA ALA A 17 7.01 6.35 -2.10
C ALA A 17 8.29 5.62 -1.67
N SER A 18 9.38 5.83 -2.42
CA SER A 18 10.72 5.29 -2.13
C SER A 18 11.42 5.95 -0.95
N ARG A 19 10.94 7.10 -0.48
CA ARG A 19 11.53 7.83 0.64
C ARG A 19 10.45 8.48 1.48
N TYR A 20 10.42 8.13 2.76
CA TYR A 20 9.56 8.78 3.75
C TYR A 20 10.42 9.69 4.63
N ARG A 21 10.01 10.95 4.75
CA ARG A 21 10.60 11.88 5.71
C ARG A 21 10.07 11.54 7.10
N LEU A 22 10.95 11.14 8.00
CA LEU A 22 10.59 10.67 9.34
C LEU A 22 10.56 11.79 10.38
N ASP A 23 11.10 12.96 10.08
CA ASP A 23 11.08 14.11 10.97
C ASP A 23 10.69 15.41 10.27
N ALA A 24 10.12 16.32 11.06
CA ALA A 24 9.66 17.62 10.57
C ALA A 24 10.81 18.47 10.01
N GLN A 25 12.05 18.20 10.42
CA GLN A 25 13.25 18.95 10.02
C GLN A 25 13.91 18.40 8.74
N GLY A 26 13.61 17.17 8.31
CA GLY A 26 14.03 16.62 7.02
C GLY A 26 15.40 15.97 7.02
N HIS A 27 15.88 15.57 8.19
CA HIS A 27 17.21 14.98 8.34
C HIS A 27 17.15 13.45 8.35
N LYS A 28 15.99 12.87 8.65
CA LYS A 28 15.79 11.42 8.63
C LYS A 28 14.90 11.00 7.48
N PHE A 29 15.45 10.13 6.64
CA PHE A 29 14.74 9.47 5.56
C PHE A 29 14.76 7.96 5.80
N ALA A 30 13.62 7.31 5.65
CA ALA A 30 13.56 5.85 5.45
C ALA A 30 13.50 5.58 3.95
N ALA A 31 14.31 4.62 3.48
CA ALA A 31 14.06 4.01 2.18
C ALA A 31 12.74 3.25 2.26
N GLY A 32 11.86 3.51 1.31
CA GLY A 32 10.63 2.78 1.10
C GLY A 32 10.97 1.46 0.43
N GLU A 33 10.61 0.38 1.11
CA GLU A 33 10.67 -0.98 0.61
C GLU A 33 9.29 -1.58 0.84
N CYS A 34 8.72 -2.21 -0.18
CA CYS A 34 7.44 -2.85 -0.06
C CYS A 34 7.48 -4.26 -0.64
N GLU A 35 7.57 -5.25 0.24
CA GLU A 35 7.55 -6.66 -0.11
C GLU A 35 6.24 -7.33 0.36
N SER A 36 5.79 -8.32 -0.40
CA SER A 36 4.64 -9.18 -0.04
C SER A 36 3.31 -8.42 -0.01
N ALA A 37 2.60 -8.46 1.13
CA ALA A 37 1.23 -8.00 1.26
C ALA A 37 1.05 -6.51 0.91
N CYS A 38 2.01 -5.64 1.23
CA CYS A 38 1.87 -4.21 0.93
C CYS A 38 1.82 -3.95 -0.58
N THR A 39 2.50 -4.76 -1.39
CA THR A 39 2.51 -4.68 -2.86
C THR A 39 1.10 -4.90 -3.40
N TRP A 40 0.41 -5.91 -2.86
CA TRP A 40 -0.96 -6.25 -3.24
C TRP A 40 -2.00 -5.27 -2.68
N MET A 41 -1.69 -4.59 -1.57
CA MET A 41 -2.58 -3.56 -0.99
C MET A 41 -2.73 -2.35 -1.90
N VAL A 42 -1.72 -2.02 -2.72
CA VAL A 42 -1.81 -0.94 -3.70
C VAL A 42 -2.89 -1.19 -4.74
N LEU A 43 -3.14 -2.45 -5.11
CA LEU A 43 -4.16 -2.77 -6.12
C LEU A 43 -5.57 -2.40 -5.67
N ALA A 44 -5.81 -2.36 -4.35
CA ALA A 44 -7.11 -2.03 -3.78
C ALA A 44 -7.49 -0.55 -3.90
N GLY A 45 -6.54 0.32 -4.23
CA GLY A 45 -6.79 1.75 -4.41
C GLY A 45 -7.62 2.07 -5.64
N ARG A 46 -8.48 3.09 -5.52
CA ARG A 46 -9.18 3.69 -6.67
C ARG A 46 -8.17 4.30 -7.66
N GLU A 47 -7.22 5.05 -7.13
CA GLU A 47 -5.96 5.40 -7.81
C GLU A 47 -4.81 4.62 -7.16
N ARG A 48 -3.89 4.13 -8.00
CA ARG A 48 -2.77 3.27 -7.63
C ARG A 48 -1.47 4.01 -7.94
N ILE A 49 -0.95 4.82 -7.03
CA ILE A 49 0.10 5.80 -7.35
C ILE A 49 1.46 5.34 -6.82
N LEU A 50 2.48 5.30 -7.69
CA LEU A 50 3.89 5.18 -7.26
C LEU A 50 4.60 6.51 -7.51
N TYR A 51 5.17 7.08 -6.45
CA TYR A 51 5.79 8.41 -6.51
C TYR A 51 7.28 8.39 -6.91
N ASP A 52 7.87 7.22 -7.05
CA ASP A 52 9.26 7.05 -7.47
C ASP A 52 9.44 5.74 -8.26
N GLY A 53 10.16 5.83 -9.38
CA GLY A 53 10.52 4.68 -10.20
C GLY A 53 11.56 3.76 -9.55
N ASP A 54 12.34 4.27 -8.61
CA ASP A 54 13.39 3.53 -7.88
C ASP A 54 12.86 2.82 -6.61
N LEU A 55 11.57 2.98 -6.29
CA LEU A 55 10.94 2.24 -5.20
C LEU A 55 11.10 0.73 -5.43
N VAL A 56 11.65 0.03 -4.44
CA VAL A 56 11.84 -1.42 -4.51
C VAL A 56 10.57 -2.13 -4.06
N MET A 57 10.12 -3.06 -4.89
CA MET A 57 8.90 -3.85 -4.74
C MET A 57 9.20 -5.34 -4.80
N GLY A 58 8.65 -6.07 -3.83
CA GLY A 58 8.79 -7.51 -3.72
C GLY A 58 7.47 -8.24 -3.96
N PHE A 59 7.48 -9.21 -4.87
CA PHE A 59 6.37 -10.11 -5.17
C PHE A 59 6.73 -11.51 -4.73
N HIS A 60 6.18 -11.95 -3.60
CA HIS A 60 6.33 -13.32 -3.13
C HIS A 60 5.04 -13.81 -2.46
N GLY A 61 4.78 -15.10 -2.58
CA GLY A 61 3.63 -15.76 -1.95
C GLY A 61 3.69 -15.75 -0.43
N ALA A 62 2.56 -16.03 0.20
CA ALA A 62 2.46 -16.21 1.64
C ALA A 62 3.12 -17.53 2.10
N ARG A 63 3.50 -17.57 3.39
CA ARG A 63 4.05 -18.76 4.07
C ARG A 63 2.96 -19.46 4.86
N LYS A 64 2.88 -20.78 4.72
CA LYS A 64 2.27 -21.60 5.77
C LYS A 64 3.08 -21.45 7.05
N LYS A 65 2.44 -21.63 8.21
CA LYS A 65 3.14 -21.63 9.52
C LYS A 65 4.28 -22.66 9.57
N THR A 66 4.22 -23.69 8.73
CA THR A 66 5.24 -24.74 8.58
C THR A 66 6.42 -24.33 7.69
N GLY A 67 6.44 -23.12 7.13
CA GLY A 67 7.51 -22.62 6.25
C GLY A 67 7.36 -22.95 4.77
N GLY A 68 6.37 -23.77 4.39
CA GLY A 68 6.05 -24.10 3.00
C GLY A 68 5.26 -23.01 2.27
N ARG A 69 5.13 -23.16 0.95
CA ARG A 69 4.28 -22.31 0.10
C ARG A 69 2.81 -22.40 0.51
N ALA A 70 2.12 -21.27 0.54
CA ALA A 70 0.67 -21.17 0.77
C ALA A 70 -0.11 -21.15 -0.56
N ASP A 71 0.04 -22.19 -1.37
CA ASP A 71 -0.59 -22.27 -2.72
C ASP A 71 -2.11 -22.20 -2.66
N ASP A 72 -2.70 -22.64 -1.55
CA ASP A 72 -4.12 -22.57 -1.23
C ASP A 72 -4.66 -21.14 -1.09
N GLU A 73 -3.80 -20.14 -0.93
CA GLU A 73 -4.21 -18.73 -0.86
C GLU A 73 -4.27 -18.05 -2.24
N VAL A 74 -3.74 -18.68 -3.30
CA VAL A 74 -3.67 -18.08 -4.65
C VAL A 74 -5.05 -17.69 -5.17
N GLU A 75 -6.04 -18.58 -5.02
CA GLU A 75 -7.41 -18.35 -5.48
C GLU A 75 -8.04 -17.13 -4.80
N MET A 76 -7.92 -17.06 -3.47
CA MET A 76 -8.38 -15.91 -2.67
C MET A 76 -7.71 -14.60 -3.13
N PHE A 77 -6.42 -14.60 -3.48
CA PHE A 77 -5.77 -13.40 -3.99
C PHE A 77 -6.27 -13.03 -5.39
N ASN A 78 -6.45 -14.00 -6.29
CA ASN A 78 -7.01 -13.76 -7.62
C ASN A 78 -8.43 -13.19 -7.57
N GLU A 79 -9.30 -13.73 -6.71
CA GLU A 79 -10.64 -13.19 -6.49
C GLU A 79 -10.61 -11.72 -6.03
N ARG A 80 -9.66 -11.38 -5.16
CA ARG A 80 -9.50 -9.99 -4.70
C ARG A 80 -8.94 -9.09 -5.78
N VAL A 81 -7.98 -9.56 -6.58
CA VAL A 81 -7.48 -8.82 -7.75
C VAL A 81 -8.62 -8.51 -8.72
N ALA A 82 -9.47 -9.49 -9.03
CA ALA A 82 -10.66 -9.28 -9.86
C ALA A 82 -11.63 -8.26 -9.22
N SER A 83 -11.85 -8.36 -7.91
CA SER A 83 -12.70 -7.41 -7.17
C SER A 83 -12.15 -5.98 -7.21
N TYR A 84 -10.84 -5.79 -7.09
CA TYR A 84 -10.20 -4.47 -7.08
C TYR A 84 -10.08 -3.84 -8.46
N THR A 85 -10.12 -4.64 -9.52
CA THR A 85 -10.04 -4.17 -10.92
C THR A 85 -11.41 -3.91 -11.54
N ARG A 86 -12.51 -4.41 -10.96
CA ARG A 86 -13.87 -4.32 -11.53
C ARG A 86 -14.35 -2.94 -11.99
N HIS A 87 -13.79 -1.87 -11.42
CA HIS A 87 -14.17 -0.47 -11.71
C HIS A 87 -13.13 0.27 -12.57
N ARG A 88 -12.13 -0.46 -13.10
CA ARG A 88 -11.08 0.08 -13.97
C ARG A 88 -11.54 0.11 -15.42
N PRO A 89 -10.87 0.87 -16.31
CA PRO A 89 -11.27 0.97 -17.72
C PRO A 89 -11.32 -0.38 -18.46
N HIS A 90 -10.43 -1.32 -18.12
CA HIS A 90 -10.31 -2.64 -18.76
C HIS A 90 -10.30 -3.76 -17.69
N PRO A 91 -11.42 -4.02 -17.00
CA PRO A 91 -11.43 -4.81 -15.78
C PRO A 91 -10.99 -6.26 -15.99
N ASP A 92 -11.49 -6.93 -17.04
CA ASP A 92 -11.20 -8.35 -17.29
C ASP A 92 -9.74 -8.56 -17.73
N ASP A 93 -9.22 -7.69 -18.60
CA ASP A 93 -7.82 -7.75 -19.05
C ASP A 93 -6.86 -7.45 -17.90
N GLU A 94 -7.11 -6.40 -17.11
CA GLU A 94 -6.30 -6.09 -15.93
C GLU A 94 -6.32 -7.24 -14.93
N ALA A 95 -7.51 -7.80 -14.64
CA ALA A 95 -7.67 -8.91 -13.71
C ALA A 95 -6.90 -10.15 -14.16
N TRP A 96 -7.03 -10.54 -15.44
CA TRP A 96 -6.35 -11.71 -15.99
C TRP A 96 -4.82 -11.56 -15.93
N GLN A 97 -4.30 -10.41 -16.32
CA GLN A 97 -2.86 -10.19 -16.34
C GLN A 97 -2.27 -10.09 -14.93
N LEU A 98 -2.96 -9.42 -13.99
CA LEU A 98 -2.57 -9.37 -12.58
C LEU A 98 -2.70 -10.73 -11.88
N ALA A 99 -3.68 -11.56 -12.24
CA ALA A 99 -3.77 -12.93 -11.76
C ALA A 99 -2.57 -13.79 -12.20
N GLY A 100 -2.02 -13.54 -13.41
CA GLY A 100 -0.76 -14.13 -13.85
C GLY A 100 0.42 -13.76 -12.95
N LEU A 101 0.54 -12.49 -12.57
CA LEU A 101 1.57 -12.01 -11.62
C LEU A 101 1.36 -12.61 -10.22
N THR A 102 0.12 -12.72 -9.74
CA THR A 102 -0.21 -13.39 -8.47
C THR A 102 0.17 -14.87 -8.50
N TRP A 103 -0.23 -15.60 -9.54
CA TRP A 103 0.12 -17.01 -9.71
C TRP A 103 1.63 -17.22 -9.71
N TRP A 104 2.35 -16.40 -10.48
CA TRP A 104 3.81 -16.44 -10.56
C TRP A 104 4.46 -16.14 -9.20
N ALA A 105 3.97 -15.11 -8.49
CA ALA A 105 4.46 -14.72 -7.17
C ALA A 105 4.36 -15.83 -6.12
N PHE A 106 3.29 -16.62 -6.15
CA PHE A 106 3.14 -17.78 -5.29
C PHE A 106 3.99 -18.97 -5.76
N HIS A 107 4.13 -19.18 -7.07
CA HIS A 107 4.87 -20.31 -7.63
C HIS A 107 6.39 -20.22 -7.44
N GLN A 108 6.95 -19.02 -7.52
CA GLN A 108 8.37 -18.80 -7.24
C GLN A 108 8.72 -18.82 -5.74
N GLY A 109 7.71 -18.87 -4.87
CA GLY A 109 7.89 -18.94 -3.42
C GLY A 109 8.65 -17.73 -2.88
N PHE A 110 9.78 -17.98 -2.22
CA PHE A 110 10.60 -16.96 -1.52
C PHE A 110 11.94 -16.71 -2.22
N THR A 111 12.03 -17.02 -3.51
CA THR A 111 13.26 -16.78 -4.26
C THR A 111 13.50 -15.28 -4.40
N GLU A 112 14.77 -14.86 -4.36
CA GLU A 112 15.17 -13.44 -4.42
C GLU A 112 14.90 -12.80 -5.79
N VAL A 113 14.52 -13.59 -6.79
CA VAL A 113 14.35 -13.16 -8.20
C VAL A 113 13.31 -12.04 -8.34
N THR A 114 12.39 -11.90 -7.40
CA THR A 114 11.30 -10.92 -7.45
C THR A 114 11.12 -10.12 -6.18
N THR A 115 12.11 -10.13 -5.28
CA THR A 115 12.07 -9.31 -4.06
C THR A 115 12.64 -7.91 -4.31
N LYS A 116 13.38 -7.71 -5.40
CA LYS A 116 14.08 -6.45 -5.70
C LYS A 116 13.71 -5.81 -7.04
N CYS A 117 12.44 -5.91 -7.45
CA CYS A 117 11.96 -5.26 -8.66
C CYS A 117 11.77 -3.76 -8.41
N THR A 118 12.26 -2.88 -9.29
CA THR A 118 11.95 -1.45 -9.17
C THR A 118 10.53 -1.15 -9.67
N ALA A 119 9.89 -0.12 -9.14
CA ALA A 119 8.60 0.36 -9.62
C ALA A 119 8.61 0.66 -11.13
N SER A 120 9.74 1.15 -11.65
CA SER A 120 9.93 1.35 -13.10
C SER A 120 9.91 0.02 -13.88
N GLU A 121 10.60 -1.01 -13.41
CA GLU A 121 10.58 -2.34 -14.04
C GLU A 121 9.18 -2.96 -14.00
N VAL A 122 8.51 -2.86 -12.84
CA VAL A 122 7.15 -3.37 -12.65
C VAL A 122 6.20 -2.71 -13.65
N ASN A 123 6.21 -1.38 -13.78
CA ASN A 123 5.31 -0.69 -14.70
C ASN A 123 5.70 -0.86 -16.17
N SER A 124 6.96 -1.12 -16.49
CA SER A 124 7.36 -1.48 -17.85
C SER A 124 6.79 -2.84 -18.27
N LYS A 125 6.67 -3.80 -17.35
CA LYS A 125 6.17 -5.16 -17.62
C LYS A 125 4.65 -5.29 -17.39
N TYR A 126 4.12 -4.55 -16.43
CA TYR A 126 2.73 -4.55 -15.97
C TYR A 126 2.21 -3.10 -15.89
N PRO A 127 1.97 -2.42 -17.03
CA PRO A 127 1.61 -0.99 -17.06
C PRO A 127 0.28 -0.62 -16.39
N TYR A 128 -0.53 -1.62 -16.02
CA TYR A 128 -1.80 -1.50 -15.31
C TYR A 128 -1.67 -1.73 -13.79
N PHE A 129 -0.47 -2.12 -13.33
CA PHE A 129 -0.22 -2.37 -11.92
C PHE A 129 -0.37 -1.08 -11.11
N THR A 130 0.24 0.01 -11.58
CA THR A 130 0.18 1.34 -10.96
C THR A 130 0.40 2.45 -11.98
N ASP A 131 0.00 3.68 -11.65
CA ASP A 131 0.42 4.88 -12.34
C ASP A 131 1.68 5.45 -11.65
N VAL A 132 2.83 5.43 -12.36
CA VAL A 132 4.03 6.14 -11.87
C VAL A 132 3.81 7.63 -12.08
N ARG A 133 3.80 8.38 -10.99
CA ARG A 133 3.84 9.85 -11.04
C ARG A 133 5.21 10.29 -10.58
N SER A 134 6.01 10.82 -11.51
CA SER A 134 7.16 11.63 -11.14
C SER A 134 6.62 12.89 -10.48
N VAL A 135 6.84 13.05 -9.17
CA VAL A 135 6.42 14.27 -8.49
C VAL A 135 7.63 14.99 -7.95
N THR A 136 8.04 16.02 -8.68
CA THR A 136 9.11 16.93 -8.28
C THR A 136 8.70 17.82 -7.10
N HIS A 137 7.41 18.10 -6.90
CA HIS A 137 6.89 18.82 -5.73
C HIS A 137 5.42 18.47 -5.45
N LEU A 138 5.12 17.84 -4.30
CA LEU A 138 3.75 17.73 -3.80
C LEU A 138 3.43 18.95 -2.94
N PRO A 139 2.35 19.70 -3.21
CA PRO A 139 1.85 20.67 -2.25
C PRO A 139 1.40 19.94 -0.98
N ALA A 140 1.64 20.55 0.18
CA ALA A 140 1.15 20.01 1.44
C ALA A 140 -0.39 19.93 1.38
N VAL A 141 -0.94 18.72 1.46
CA VAL A 141 -2.38 18.51 1.60
C VAL A 141 -2.65 18.27 3.08
N SER A 142 -3.29 19.24 3.73
CA SER A 142 -3.76 19.08 5.11
C SER A 142 -4.92 18.08 5.14
N CYS A 143 -4.81 17.05 5.95
CA CYS A 143 -5.91 16.14 6.26
C CYS A 143 -6.77 16.62 7.45
N GLY A 144 -6.58 17.87 7.90
CA GLY A 144 -7.24 18.41 9.09
C GLY A 144 -6.65 17.92 10.42
N LEU A 145 -5.43 17.37 10.39
CA LEU A 145 -4.73 16.94 11.60
C LEU A 145 -4.39 18.14 12.48
N GLN A 146 -4.90 18.12 13.71
CA GLN A 146 -4.65 19.17 14.70
C GLN A 146 -3.20 19.14 15.17
N GLY A 147 -2.64 20.33 15.39
CA GLY A 147 -1.27 20.48 15.88
C GLY A 147 -1.10 19.98 17.32
N PRO A 148 0.13 19.66 17.76
CA PRO A 148 0.39 19.20 19.12
C PRO A 148 -0.19 20.11 20.22
N ASP A 149 -0.20 21.43 20.00
CA ASP A 149 -0.75 22.41 20.94
C ASP A 149 -2.29 22.48 20.93
N GLU A 150 -2.94 22.09 19.82
CA GLU A 150 -4.38 21.94 19.74
C GLU A 150 -4.81 20.67 20.47
N VAL A 151 -4.13 19.55 20.22
CA VAL A 151 -4.36 18.27 20.92
C VAL A 151 -4.14 18.41 22.42
N LYS A 152 -3.07 19.11 22.85
CA LYS A 152 -2.80 19.36 24.27
C LYS A 152 -3.92 20.15 24.95
N ARG A 153 -4.46 21.17 24.28
CA ARG A 153 -5.58 21.97 24.81
C ARG A 153 -6.83 21.11 25.03
N PHE A 154 -7.19 20.26 24.07
CA PHE A 154 -8.30 19.32 24.23
C PHE A 154 -8.08 18.38 25.42
N PHE A 155 -6.86 17.86 25.58
CA PHE A 155 -6.53 16.96 26.67
C PHE A 155 -6.59 17.65 28.04
N ASP A 156 -6.05 18.87 28.15
CA ASP A 156 -6.07 19.66 29.38
C ASP A 156 -7.50 20.12 29.77
N GLU A 157 -8.37 20.36 28.78
CA GLU A 157 -9.78 20.68 28.97
C GLU A 157 -10.61 19.48 29.43
N GLU A 158 -10.41 18.28 28.84
CA GLU A 158 -11.07 17.05 29.28
C GLU A 158 -10.66 16.67 30.72
N VAL A 159 -9.37 16.75 31.05
CA VAL A 159 -8.87 16.45 32.40
C VAL A 159 -9.42 17.41 33.44
N ARG A 160 -9.54 18.71 33.12
CA ARG A 160 -10.18 19.70 34.01
C ARG A 160 -11.66 19.41 34.22
N THR A 161 -12.38 19.02 33.18
CA THR A 161 -13.82 18.74 33.27
C THR A 161 -14.08 17.50 34.12
N ALA A 162 -13.28 16.44 33.94
CA ALA A 162 -13.36 15.21 34.75
C ALA A 162 -12.98 15.41 36.23
N ALA A 163 -12.14 16.40 36.55
CA ALA A 163 -11.77 16.72 37.92
C ALA A 163 -12.84 17.53 38.68
N VAL A 164 -13.74 18.23 37.97
CA VAL A 164 -14.85 19.00 38.57
C VAL A 164 -16.04 18.09 38.92
N ASP A 165 -16.26 17.00 38.19
CA ASP A 165 -17.33 16.03 38.44
C ASP A 165 -17.07 15.05 39.61
N LEU A 166 -15.91 15.18 40.28
CA LEU A 166 -15.50 14.35 41.43
C LEU A 166 -15.56 15.10 42.78
N HIS A 167 -16.17 16.28 42.84
CA HIS A 167 -16.40 17.09 44.04
C HIS A 167 -17.87 17.53 44.15
#